data_AF-A0A701Z0I5-F1
#
_entry.id   AF-A0A701Z0I5-F1
#
_cell.length_a   1.000
_cell.length_b   1.000
_cell.length_c   1.000
_cell.angle_alpha   90.00
_cell.angle_beta   90.00
_cell.angle_gamma   90.00
#
_symmetry.space_group_name_H-M   'P 1'
#
loop_
_entity.id
_entity.type
_entity.pdbx_description
1 polymer ?
#
loop_
_entity_poly.entity_id
_entity_poly.type
_entity_poly.pdbx_seq_one_letter_code
_entity_poly.pdbx_strand_id
1 'polypeptide(L)'
;MAKLFDGKKVVFNGDLLSITDACTYKYAPQLNIPLSFWMNPKTVSFYEVFFGGYNIKMPNEFLDITPVNPAEKCDFPFSQFVVLDDEIVFFYNDHAIFYFNNQEALNFHEKKKVENSVIVGKKTTGSSKVCKQTEHNPDNYNTSRECFYKYMNLINTYREYRKELADDSAKYLQKKIIPNKDFSVQCDGGCISVIYKWNGPDNLVVTQQFDGGETEISFTKEELGSRVVTKLFPD
;
A
#
# COMPACT_ATOMS: atom_id res chain seq x y z
N MET A 1 15.47 -9.55 -3.71
CA MET A 1 14.88 -8.30 -4.25
C MET A 1 15.69 -7.77 -5.42
N ALA A 2 17.01 -7.58 -5.29
CA ALA A 2 17.88 -7.08 -6.38
C ALA A 2 17.70 -7.81 -7.73
N LYS A 3 17.61 -9.15 -7.73
CA LYS A 3 17.46 -9.94 -8.97
C LYS A 3 16.20 -9.67 -9.81
N LEU A 4 15.13 -9.07 -9.25
CA LEU A 4 13.91 -8.78 -10.01
C LEU A 4 14.08 -7.59 -10.96
N PHE A 5 14.92 -6.63 -10.58
CA PHE A 5 15.13 -5.36 -11.30
C PHE A 5 16.50 -5.28 -11.97
N ASP A 6 17.43 -6.14 -11.59
CA ASP A 6 18.77 -6.20 -12.16
C ASP A 6 18.70 -6.44 -13.69
N GLY A 7 19.38 -5.58 -14.45
CA GLY A 7 19.37 -5.60 -15.92
C GLY A 7 18.06 -5.19 -16.61
N LYS A 8 16.97 -4.89 -15.87
CA LYS A 8 15.65 -4.56 -16.44
C LYS A 8 15.57 -3.12 -16.90
N LYS A 9 16.03 -2.80 -18.11
CA LYS A 9 15.91 -1.42 -18.63
C LYS A 9 14.46 -1.09 -19.00
N VAL A 10 14.01 0.11 -18.63
CA VAL A 10 12.76 0.73 -19.09
C VAL A 10 13.09 1.60 -20.31
N VAL A 11 12.42 1.35 -21.42
CA VAL A 11 12.67 2.02 -22.71
C VAL A 11 11.36 2.57 -23.25
N PHE A 12 11.33 3.89 -23.45
CA PHE A 12 10.25 4.59 -24.14
C PHE A 12 10.61 4.74 -25.62
N ASN A 13 9.76 4.27 -26.52
CA ASN A 13 9.93 4.37 -27.96
C ASN A 13 8.60 4.71 -28.65
N GLY A 14 8.40 5.99 -28.97
CA GLY A 14 7.12 6.46 -29.49
C GLY A 14 5.99 6.28 -28.49
N ASP A 15 4.93 5.56 -28.87
CA ASP A 15 3.79 5.22 -28.01
C ASP A 15 3.98 3.91 -27.22
N LEU A 16 5.15 3.26 -27.35
CA LEU A 16 5.46 1.98 -26.71
C LEU A 16 6.43 2.14 -25.54
N LEU A 17 6.12 1.48 -24.44
CA LEU A 17 6.99 1.30 -23.29
C LEU A 17 7.41 -0.17 -23.24
N SER A 18 8.72 -0.42 -23.17
CA SER A 18 9.29 -1.77 -23.08
C SER A 18 10.14 -1.93 -21.82
N ILE A 19 9.96 -3.05 -21.12
CA ILE A 19 10.81 -3.48 -20.02
C ILE A 19 11.56 -4.73 -20.47
N THR A 20 12.89 -4.65 -20.43
CA THR A 20 13.79 -5.70 -20.94
C THR A 20 13.45 -7.06 -20.33
N ASP A 21 13.23 -8.09 -21.17
CA ASP A 21 12.86 -9.45 -20.78
C ASP A 21 11.64 -9.54 -19.84
N ALA A 22 10.71 -8.59 -19.92
CA ALA A 22 9.48 -8.61 -19.14
C ALA A 22 8.24 -8.43 -20.02
N CYS A 23 8.09 -7.27 -20.67
CA CYS A 23 6.87 -6.94 -21.41
C CYS A 23 7.03 -5.63 -22.20
N THR A 24 6.13 -5.44 -23.16
CA THR A 24 5.98 -4.20 -23.94
C THR A 24 4.50 -3.87 -24.05
N TYR A 25 4.14 -2.60 -23.88
CA TYR A 25 2.75 -2.14 -23.98
C TYR A 25 2.67 -0.70 -24.50
N LYS A 26 1.50 -0.33 -25.02
CA LYS A 26 1.20 1.06 -25.37
C LYS A 26 0.87 1.86 -24.13
N TYR A 27 1.49 3.03 -23.96
CA TYR A 27 1.29 3.86 -22.78
C TYR A 27 0.65 5.22 -23.12
N ALA A 28 -0.05 5.78 -22.12
CA ALA A 28 -0.55 7.14 -22.16
C ALA A 28 0.09 7.94 -21.01
N PRO A 29 0.86 9.01 -21.31
CA PRO A 29 1.34 9.91 -20.28
C PRO A 29 0.21 10.84 -19.83
N GLN A 30 0.01 10.93 -18.51
CA GLN A 30 -0.92 11.89 -17.90
C GLN A 30 -0.13 12.91 -17.08
N LEU A 31 -0.28 14.19 -17.43
CA LEU A 31 0.34 15.27 -16.68
C LEU A 31 -0.44 15.51 -15.38
N ASN A 32 0.27 15.53 -14.26
CA ASN A 32 -0.31 15.61 -12.93
C ASN A 32 0.39 16.65 -12.07
N ILE A 33 -0.40 17.42 -11.32
CA ILE A 33 0.10 18.30 -10.27
C ILE A 33 0.14 17.50 -8.95
N PRO A 34 1.22 17.56 -8.15
CA PRO A 34 1.35 16.81 -6.89
C PRO A 34 0.14 16.84 -5.97
N LEU A 35 -0.41 18.03 -5.71
CA LEU A 35 -1.57 18.16 -4.84
C LEU A 35 -2.82 17.49 -5.43
N SER A 36 -3.02 17.56 -6.74
CA SER A 36 -4.16 16.93 -7.41
C SER A 36 -4.01 15.41 -7.51
N PHE A 37 -2.78 14.91 -7.62
CA PHE A 37 -2.55 13.47 -7.74
C PHE A 37 -2.63 12.76 -6.38
N TRP A 38 -1.96 13.31 -5.36
CA TRP A 38 -1.96 12.73 -4.02
C TRP A 38 -3.14 13.20 -3.16
N MET A 39 -3.92 14.18 -3.63
CA MET A 39 -5.13 14.74 -3.00
C MET A 39 -4.91 15.23 -1.56
N ASN A 40 -3.66 15.37 -1.11
CA ASN A 40 -3.33 15.64 0.28
C ASN A 40 -1.98 16.37 0.41
N PRO A 41 -1.96 17.61 0.93
CA PRO A 41 -0.76 18.41 1.02
C PRO A 41 0.30 17.79 1.95
N LYS A 42 -0.10 17.04 2.99
CA LYS A 42 0.87 16.35 3.86
C LYS A 42 1.56 15.20 3.14
N THR A 43 0.83 14.49 2.27
CA THR A 43 1.39 13.43 1.42
C THR A 43 2.36 14.03 0.41
N VAL A 44 2.01 15.16 -0.20
CA VAL A 44 2.92 15.92 -1.09
C VAL A 44 4.20 16.30 -0.34
N SER A 45 4.09 16.93 0.84
CA SER A 45 5.27 17.30 1.64
C SER A 45 6.10 16.10 2.09
N PHE A 46 5.48 14.95 2.36
CA PHE A 46 6.21 13.72 2.63
C PHE A 46 7.06 13.30 1.43
N TYR A 47 6.46 13.26 0.23
CA TYR A 47 7.19 12.87 -0.98
C TYR A 47 8.25 13.90 -1.39
N GLU A 48 8.00 15.19 -1.21
CA GLU A 48 9.01 16.24 -1.39
C GLU A 48 10.26 16.01 -0.54
N VAL A 49 10.08 15.72 0.75
CA VAL A 49 11.19 15.40 1.67
C VAL A 49 11.85 14.07 1.30
N PHE A 50 11.04 13.05 1.00
CA PHE A 50 11.52 11.72 0.65
C PHE A 50 12.40 11.75 -0.61
N PHE A 51 11.91 12.35 -1.70
CA PHE A 51 12.67 12.50 -2.96
C PHE A 51 13.87 13.43 -2.79
N GLY A 52 13.73 14.51 -2.02
CA GLY A 52 14.83 15.42 -1.70
C GLY A 52 16.02 14.71 -1.02
N GLY A 53 15.76 13.65 -0.25
CA GLY A 53 16.80 12.79 0.34
C GLY A 53 17.68 12.05 -0.68
N TYR A 54 17.22 11.93 -1.93
CA TYR A 54 17.92 11.33 -3.06
C TYR A 54 18.35 12.37 -4.11
N ASN A 55 18.40 13.66 -3.74
CA ASN A 55 18.66 14.77 -4.67
C ASN A 55 17.64 14.86 -5.82
N ILE A 56 16.45 14.31 -5.65
CA ILE A 56 15.34 14.43 -6.62
C ILE A 56 14.42 15.54 -6.12
N LYS A 57 14.20 16.54 -6.96
CA LYS A 57 13.29 17.64 -6.64
C LYS A 57 11.89 17.25 -7.09
N MET A 58 10.89 17.44 -6.23
CA MET A 58 9.50 17.32 -6.68
C MET A 58 9.21 18.44 -7.69
N PRO A 59 8.85 18.12 -8.94
CA PRO A 59 8.46 19.14 -9.91
C PRO A 59 7.04 19.65 -9.61
N ASN A 60 6.69 20.81 -10.19
CA ASN A 60 5.33 21.35 -10.08
C ASN A 60 4.31 20.46 -10.81
N GLU A 61 4.76 19.74 -11.83
CA GLU A 61 4.00 18.79 -12.63
C GLU A 61 4.87 17.59 -12.95
N PHE A 62 4.30 16.39 -13.02
CA PHE A 62 4.99 15.17 -13.39
C PHE A 62 4.12 14.29 -14.26
N LEU A 63 4.70 13.26 -14.88
CA LEU A 63 3.94 12.32 -15.71
C LEU A 63 3.59 11.07 -14.91
N ASP A 64 2.32 10.68 -14.96
CA ASP A 64 1.86 9.33 -14.59
C ASP A 64 1.71 8.52 -15.87
N ILE A 65 2.48 7.44 -15.97
CA ILE A 65 2.54 6.58 -17.14
C ILE A 65 1.76 5.30 -16.84
N THR A 66 0.67 5.12 -17.57
CA THR A 66 -0.19 3.93 -17.46
C THR A 66 -0.44 3.29 -18.84
N PRO A 67 -0.75 1.99 -18.91
CA PRO A 67 -1.14 1.35 -20.16
C PRO A 67 -2.41 1.98 -20.75
N VAL A 68 -2.43 2.20 -22.07
CA VAL A 68 -3.62 2.67 -22.81
C VAL A 68 -4.76 1.65 -22.66
N ASN A 69 -4.42 0.37 -22.76
CA ASN A 69 -5.35 -0.72 -22.58
C ASN A 69 -5.11 -1.38 -21.21
N PRO A 70 -6.03 -1.24 -20.24
CA PRO A 70 -5.89 -1.87 -18.93
C PRO A 70 -5.89 -3.41 -18.93
N ALA A 71 -6.18 -4.06 -20.06
CA ALA A 71 -6.02 -5.51 -20.23
C ALA A 71 -4.62 -5.90 -20.71
N GLU A 72 -3.89 -4.99 -21.38
CA GLU A 72 -2.48 -5.13 -21.77
C GLU A 72 -1.61 -4.68 -20.61
N LYS A 73 -1.54 -5.49 -19.55
CA LYS A 73 -0.75 -5.15 -18.36
C LYS A 73 0.53 -5.95 -18.35
N CYS A 74 1.65 -5.23 -18.25
CA CYS A 74 2.77 -5.77 -17.50
C CYS A 74 2.31 -6.08 -16.08
N ASP A 75 2.73 -7.23 -15.56
CA ASP A 75 2.48 -7.55 -14.16
C ASP A 75 3.11 -6.48 -13.25
N PHE A 76 2.46 -6.28 -12.11
CA PHE A 76 3.01 -5.46 -11.04
C PHE A 76 4.46 -5.92 -10.73
N PRO A 77 5.45 -5.01 -10.66
CA PRO A 77 5.32 -3.55 -10.54
C PRO A 77 5.46 -2.72 -11.82
N PHE A 78 5.56 -3.33 -13.00
CA PHE A 78 5.82 -2.57 -14.25
C PHE A 78 4.54 -2.04 -14.90
N SER A 79 3.44 -1.96 -14.14
CA SER A 79 2.13 -1.54 -14.61
C SER A 79 1.88 -0.03 -14.51
N GLN A 80 2.71 0.70 -13.76
CA GLN A 80 2.59 2.14 -13.58
C GLN A 80 3.94 2.75 -13.21
N PHE A 81 4.26 3.90 -13.81
CA PHE A 81 5.46 4.65 -13.50
C PHE A 81 5.13 6.12 -13.28
N VAL A 82 5.76 6.73 -12.28
CA VAL A 82 5.77 8.19 -12.12
C VAL A 82 7.10 8.69 -12.66
N VAL A 83 7.06 9.70 -13.54
CA VAL A 83 8.25 10.33 -14.11
C VAL A 83 8.35 11.75 -13.56
N LEU A 84 9.31 11.96 -12.66
CA LEU A 84 9.65 13.23 -12.04
C LEU A 84 10.79 13.83 -12.88
N ASP A 85 10.49 14.80 -13.74
CA ASP A 85 11.44 15.32 -14.74
C ASP A 85 12.10 14.20 -15.56
N ASP A 86 13.36 13.85 -15.26
CA ASP A 86 14.13 12.81 -15.96
C ASP A 86 14.26 11.49 -15.15
N GLU A 87 13.69 11.43 -13.94
CA GLU A 87 13.74 10.26 -13.06
C GLU A 87 12.44 9.47 -13.06
N ILE A 88 12.55 8.16 -13.23
CA ILE A 88 11.41 7.26 -13.14
C ILE A 88 11.36 6.65 -11.74
N VAL A 89 10.20 6.71 -11.10
CA VAL A 89 9.95 6.10 -9.79
C VAL A 89 8.68 5.25 -9.80
N PHE A 90 8.75 4.13 -9.10
CA PHE A 90 7.58 3.34 -8.73
C PHE A 90 7.80 2.67 -7.38
N PHE A 91 6.70 2.21 -6.79
CA PHE A 91 6.71 1.60 -5.46
C PHE A 91 6.48 0.11 -5.56
N TYR A 92 7.42 -0.68 -5.05
CA TYR A 92 7.31 -2.14 -4.98
C TYR A 92 7.47 -2.59 -3.53
N ASN A 93 6.38 -3.13 -2.97
CA ASN A 93 6.25 -3.39 -1.53
C ASN A 93 6.54 -2.10 -0.73
N ASP A 94 7.42 -2.16 0.27
CA ASP A 94 7.79 -1.05 1.14
C ASP A 94 9.03 -0.28 0.62
N HIS A 95 9.35 -0.38 -0.68
CA HIS A 95 10.52 0.26 -1.30
C HIS A 95 10.11 1.14 -2.48
N ALA A 96 10.77 2.28 -2.61
CA ALA A 96 10.78 3.04 -3.87
C ALA A 96 11.93 2.53 -4.74
N ILE A 97 11.64 2.30 -6.01
CA ILE A 97 12.62 1.90 -7.03
C ILE A 97 12.78 3.08 -7.98
N PHE A 98 14.02 3.51 -8.19
CA PHE A 98 14.38 4.61 -9.07
C PHE A 98 15.13 4.09 -10.29
N TYR A 99 14.77 4.59 -11.47
CA TYR A 99 15.50 4.40 -12.71
C TYR A 99 16.07 5.74 -13.17
N PHE A 100 17.35 5.70 -13.52
CA PHE A 100 18.09 6.85 -14.02
C PHE A 100 18.56 6.57 -15.45
N ASN A 101 18.64 7.63 -16.24
CA ASN A 101 19.01 7.56 -17.66
C ASN A 101 20.45 7.07 -17.90
N ASN A 102 21.38 7.31 -16.97
CA ASN A 102 22.78 6.91 -17.09
C ASN A 102 23.46 6.71 -15.71
N GLN A 103 24.69 6.18 -15.74
CA GLN A 103 25.46 5.89 -14.53
C GLN A 103 25.88 7.16 -13.76
N GLU A 104 26.08 8.28 -14.44
CA GLU A 104 26.45 9.55 -13.80
C GLU A 104 25.29 10.09 -12.95
N ALA A 105 24.07 10.07 -13.48
CA ALA A 105 22.85 10.40 -12.75
C ALA A 105 22.67 9.46 -11.55
N LEU A 106 22.81 8.14 -11.74
CA LEU A 106 22.76 7.19 -10.63
C LEU A 106 23.77 7.56 -9.52
N ASN A 107 25.03 7.81 -9.88
CA ASN A 107 26.07 8.20 -8.91
C ASN A 107 25.78 9.54 -8.21
N PHE A 108 25.12 10.49 -8.89
CA PHE A 108 24.71 11.76 -8.33
C PHE A 108 23.60 11.59 -7.28
N HIS A 109 22.61 10.74 -7.57
CA HIS A 109 21.46 10.47 -6.69
C HIS A 109 21.78 9.47 -5.55
N GLU A 110 22.78 8.59 -5.73
CA GLU A 110 23.27 7.69 -4.67
C GLU A 110 24.00 8.44 -3.54
N LYS A 111 24.57 9.62 -3.82
CA LYS A 111 25.17 10.50 -2.81
C LYS A 111 24.08 11.09 -1.92
N LYS A 112 23.62 10.32 -0.94
CA LYS A 112 22.71 10.82 0.10
C LYS A 112 23.29 12.10 0.72
N LYS A 113 22.53 13.20 0.67
CA LYS A 113 22.76 14.32 1.58
C LYS A 113 22.36 13.87 2.98
N VAL A 114 23.32 13.30 3.71
CA VAL A 114 23.11 12.79 5.08
C VAL A 114 22.83 13.91 6.09
N GLU A 115 23.01 15.18 5.72
CA GLU A 115 22.74 16.30 6.65
C GLU A 115 21.26 16.49 6.98
N ASN A 116 20.36 16.00 6.12
CA ASN A 116 18.92 15.93 6.41
C ASN A 116 18.33 14.65 5.79
N SER A 117 18.99 13.50 5.98
CA SER A 117 18.23 12.26 5.94
C SER A 117 17.28 12.32 7.12
N VAL A 118 16.14 12.99 6.94
CA VAL A 118 15.01 12.82 7.82
C VAL A 118 14.69 11.34 7.66
N ILE A 119 15.18 10.56 8.61
CA ILE A 119 14.53 9.33 8.99
C ILE A 119 13.13 9.81 9.40
N VAL A 120 12.22 9.94 8.42
CA VAL A 120 10.78 10.10 8.67
C VAL A 120 10.36 8.73 9.20
N GLY A 121 10.63 8.56 10.48
CA GLY A 121 11.00 7.30 11.09
C GLY A 121 11.64 7.53 12.47
N LYS A 122 11.78 8.79 12.91
CA LYS A 122 11.17 9.08 14.21
C LYS A 122 9.73 8.61 14.09
N LYS A 123 9.45 7.42 14.65
CA LYS A 123 8.12 7.08 15.16
C LYS A 123 7.65 8.33 15.87
N THR A 124 6.84 9.16 15.23
CA THR A 124 5.90 9.96 15.97
C THR A 124 5.01 8.91 16.61
N THR A 125 5.32 8.60 17.85
CA THR A 125 4.47 7.90 18.82
C THR A 125 3.24 8.77 19.12
N GLY A 126 2.55 9.18 18.07
CA GLY A 126 1.23 9.77 18.07
C GLY A 126 0.43 8.92 17.11
N SER A 127 -0.38 8.03 17.68
CA SER A 127 -1.22 7.08 16.96
C SER A 127 -1.89 7.70 15.72
N SER A 128 -1.42 7.34 14.51
CA SER A 128 -2.15 7.58 13.26
C SER A 128 -3.50 6.85 13.23
N LYS A 129 -3.76 5.99 14.24
CA LYS A 129 -5.03 5.34 14.48
C LYS A 129 -5.91 6.14 15.44
N VAL A 130 -7.15 6.38 15.07
CA VAL A 130 -8.19 6.93 15.96
C VAL A 130 -9.28 5.90 16.07
N CYS A 131 -9.57 5.42 17.28
CA CYS A 131 -10.68 4.49 17.51
C CYS A 131 -11.84 5.18 18.20
N LYS A 132 -13.06 4.84 17.79
CA LYS A 132 -14.26 5.13 18.56
C LYS A 132 -14.27 4.27 19.82
N GLN A 133 -15.10 4.67 20.79
CA GLN A 133 -15.41 3.79 21.92
C GLN A 133 -16.05 2.50 21.41
N THR A 134 -15.79 1.40 22.12
CA THR A 134 -16.43 0.13 21.78
C THR A 134 -17.91 0.23 22.11
N GLU A 135 -18.74 -0.05 21.12
CA GLU A 135 -20.18 -0.09 21.29
C GLU A 135 -20.57 -1.50 21.72
N HIS A 136 -21.51 -1.59 22.66
CA HIS A 136 -22.04 -2.84 23.16
C HIS A 136 -23.55 -2.85 22.91
N ASN A 137 -24.04 -3.90 22.27
CA ASN A 137 -25.46 -4.13 22.16
C ASN A 137 -25.97 -4.78 23.45
N PRO A 138 -26.84 -4.10 24.22
CA PRO A 138 -27.32 -4.61 25.50
C PRO A 138 -28.21 -5.86 25.38
N ASP A 139 -28.73 -6.15 24.18
CA ASP A 139 -29.69 -7.25 23.97
C ASP A 139 -29.02 -8.58 23.62
N ASN A 140 -27.80 -8.58 23.05
CA ASN A 140 -27.17 -9.79 22.53
C ASN A 140 -25.65 -9.86 22.71
N TYR A 141 -25.09 -9.07 23.63
CA TYR A 141 -23.67 -9.00 23.95
C TYR A 141 -22.73 -8.66 22.77
N ASN A 142 -23.26 -8.42 21.57
CA ASN A 142 -22.45 -8.07 20.41
C ASN A 142 -21.66 -6.80 20.71
N THR A 143 -20.41 -6.79 20.29
CA THR A 143 -19.57 -5.60 20.41
C THR A 143 -19.06 -5.17 19.06
N SER A 144 -18.95 -3.86 18.86
CA SER A 144 -18.33 -3.29 17.68
C SER A 144 -17.31 -2.24 18.04
N ARG A 145 -16.18 -2.29 17.35
CA ARG A 145 -15.10 -1.31 17.48
C ARG A 145 -14.71 -0.81 16.11
N GLU A 146 -14.70 0.50 15.95
CA GLU A 146 -14.26 1.17 14.73
C GLU A 146 -12.97 1.93 14.98
N CYS A 147 -11.99 1.74 14.10
CA CYS A 147 -10.71 2.44 14.11
C CYS A 147 -10.38 2.95 12.71
N PHE A 148 -9.95 4.21 12.62
CA PHE A 148 -9.46 4.83 11.41
C PHE A 148 -7.94 4.94 11.41
N TYR A 149 -7.28 4.34 10.43
CA TYR A 149 -5.83 4.35 10.24
C TYR A 149 -5.47 5.39 9.18
N LYS A 150 -5.03 6.57 9.64
CA LYS A 150 -4.67 7.70 8.78
C LYS A 150 -3.50 7.34 7.88
N TYR A 151 -3.63 7.68 6.60
CA TYR A 151 -2.61 7.58 5.55
C TYR A 151 -2.11 6.15 5.29
N MET A 152 -2.91 5.14 5.64
CA MET A 152 -2.60 3.74 5.37
C MET A 152 -3.55 3.17 4.31
N ASN A 153 -3.01 2.42 3.36
CA ASN A 153 -3.79 1.55 2.47
C ASN A 153 -4.22 0.27 3.21
N LEU A 154 -5.09 -0.53 2.60
CA LEU A 154 -5.63 -1.75 3.22
C LEU A 154 -4.57 -2.75 3.65
N ILE A 155 -3.51 -2.95 2.85
CA ILE A 155 -2.47 -3.95 3.13
C ILE A 155 -1.63 -3.53 4.34
N ASN A 156 -1.26 -2.25 4.42
CA ASN A 156 -0.53 -1.70 5.56
C ASN A 156 -1.42 -1.64 6.80
N THR A 157 -2.69 -1.30 6.65
CA THR A 157 -3.68 -1.29 7.72
C THR A 157 -3.88 -2.69 8.29
N TYR A 158 -4.06 -3.71 7.46
CA TYR A 158 -4.17 -5.10 7.88
C TYR A 158 -2.93 -5.55 8.66
N ARG A 159 -1.74 -5.24 8.15
CA ARG A 159 -0.48 -5.57 8.80
C ARG A 159 -0.36 -4.91 10.16
N GLU A 160 -0.75 -3.65 10.28
CA GLU A 160 -0.67 -2.90 11.52
C GLU A 160 -1.73 -3.40 12.52
N TYR A 161 -2.98 -3.54 12.10
CA TYR A 161 -4.06 -4.14 12.88
C TYR A 161 -3.63 -5.49 13.48
N ARG A 162 -3.05 -6.38 12.66
CA ARG A 162 -2.60 -7.70 13.11
C ARG A 162 -1.50 -7.63 14.19
N LYS A 163 -0.61 -6.63 14.15
CA LYS A 163 0.44 -6.47 15.18
C LYS A 163 -0.12 -5.93 16.49
N GLU A 164 -1.23 -5.21 16.44
CA GLU A 164 -1.87 -4.59 17.62
C GLU A 164 -2.78 -5.56 18.38
N LEU A 165 -3.19 -6.65 17.75
CA LEU A 165 -3.91 -7.73 18.41
C LEU A 165 -3.01 -8.39 19.47
N ALA A 166 -3.61 -8.82 20.58
CA ALA A 166 -2.92 -9.71 21.52
C ALA A 166 -2.42 -10.96 20.76
N ASP A 167 -1.26 -11.50 21.17
CA ASP A 167 -0.56 -12.56 20.44
C ASP A 167 -1.48 -13.77 20.12
N ASP A 168 -2.40 -14.10 21.03
CA ASP A 168 -3.35 -15.19 20.85
C ASP A 168 -4.43 -14.97 19.80
N SER A 169 -4.80 -13.72 19.49
CA SER A 169 -5.76 -13.42 18.43
C SER A 169 -5.07 -13.24 17.07
N ALA A 170 -3.84 -12.71 17.08
CA ALA A 170 -3.04 -12.49 15.88
C ALA A 170 -2.63 -13.80 15.19
N LYS A 171 -2.52 -14.91 15.93
CA LYS A 171 -2.09 -16.21 15.40
C LYS A 171 -3.05 -16.81 14.37
N TYR A 172 -4.34 -16.51 14.48
CA TYR A 172 -5.37 -17.02 13.56
C TYR A 172 -5.38 -16.26 12.22
N LEU A 173 -4.88 -15.02 12.21
CA LEU A 173 -4.82 -14.21 10.99
C LEU A 173 -3.54 -14.49 10.19
N GLN A 174 -3.70 -14.69 8.87
CA GLN A 174 -2.60 -14.85 7.93
C GLN A 174 -1.62 -13.68 7.97
N LYS A 175 -0.32 -13.98 7.92
CA LYS A 175 0.74 -12.96 7.94
C LYS A 175 0.74 -12.08 6.70
N LYS A 176 0.26 -12.62 5.57
CA LYS A 176 0.20 -11.94 4.28
C LYS A 176 -1.16 -12.19 3.64
N ILE A 177 -1.69 -11.15 3.02
CA ILE A 177 -2.90 -11.19 2.20
C ILE A 177 -2.53 -10.74 0.79
N ILE A 178 -3.19 -11.31 -0.21
CA ILE A 178 -3.03 -10.92 -1.62
C ILE A 178 -4.24 -10.04 -1.97
N PRO A 179 -4.05 -8.81 -2.46
CA PRO A 179 -5.15 -7.93 -2.87
C PRO A 179 -6.09 -8.61 -3.87
N ASN A 180 -7.40 -8.39 -3.73
CA ASN A 180 -8.45 -8.91 -4.63
C ASN A 180 -8.45 -10.43 -4.82
N LYS A 181 -7.91 -11.17 -3.85
CA LYS A 181 -7.91 -12.62 -3.90
C LYS A 181 -8.60 -13.17 -2.67
N ASP A 182 -9.75 -13.78 -2.89
CA ASP A 182 -10.50 -14.49 -1.87
C ASP A 182 -9.78 -15.79 -1.53
N PHE A 183 -9.78 -16.14 -0.26
CA PHE A 183 -9.29 -17.42 0.21
C PHE A 183 -9.81 -17.72 1.62
N SER A 184 -9.75 -18.98 2.02
CA SER A 184 -10.05 -19.40 3.38
C SER A 184 -8.94 -20.30 3.90
N VAL A 185 -8.81 -20.34 5.22
CA VAL A 185 -7.83 -21.16 5.92
C VAL A 185 -8.52 -21.83 7.09
N GLN A 186 -8.36 -23.15 7.20
CA GLN A 186 -8.74 -23.89 8.41
C GLN A 186 -7.72 -23.60 9.50
N CYS A 187 -8.19 -23.42 10.73
CA CYS A 187 -7.34 -23.11 11.87
C CYS A 187 -7.45 -24.23 12.92
N ASP A 188 -6.43 -24.33 13.77
CA ASP A 188 -6.39 -25.26 14.89
C ASP A 188 -6.53 -24.49 16.22
N GLY A 189 -6.88 -25.18 17.30
CA GLY A 189 -6.88 -24.60 18.66
C GLY A 189 -8.10 -23.74 19.00
N GLY A 190 -9.30 -24.17 18.59
CA GLY A 190 -10.58 -23.54 18.94
C GLY A 190 -11.12 -22.53 17.91
N CYS A 191 -10.35 -22.27 16.85
CA CYS A 191 -10.77 -21.56 15.65
C CYS A 191 -11.17 -22.61 14.60
N ILE A 192 -12.33 -22.45 13.96
CA ILE A 192 -12.86 -23.34 12.92
C ILE A 192 -12.27 -22.95 11.57
N SER A 193 -12.51 -21.71 11.14
CA SER A 193 -11.96 -21.21 9.88
C SER A 193 -11.79 -19.69 9.90
N VAL A 194 -10.88 -19.21 9.05
CA VAL A 194 -10.74 -17.79 8.74
C VAL A 194 -10.95 -17.59 7.25
N ILE A 195 -11.92 -16.74 6.90
CA ILE A 195 -12.36 -16.50 5.53
C ILE A 195 -12.01 -15.06 5.16
N TYR A 196 -11.36 -14.87 4.02
CA TYR A 196 -10.98 -13.58 3.47
C TYR A 196 -11.77 -13.36 2.17
N LYS A 197 -12.60 -12.33 2.15
CA LYS A 197 -13.42 -11.93 0.99
C LYS A 197 -13.15 -10.49 0.60
N TRP A 198 -12.73 -10.28 -0.63
CA TRP A 198 -12.56 -8.97 -1.23
C TRP A 198 -13.83 -8.56 -1.98
N ASN A 199 -14.25 -7.32 -1.79
CA ASN A 199 -15.28 -6.70 -2.61
C ASN A 199 -14.63 -5.56 -3.41
N GLY A 200 -13.88 -5.96 -4.43
CA GLY A 200 -13.01 -5.06 -5.17
C GLY A 200 -11.77 -4.61 -4.38
N PRO A 201 -10.94 -3.72 -4.98
CA PRO A 201 -9.61 -3.38 -4.45
C PRO A 201 -9.63 -2.62 -3.14
N ASP A 202 -10.79 -2.05 -2.79
CA ASP A 202 -10.94 -1.08 -1.73
C ASP A 202 -11.74 -1.61 -0.53
N ASN A 203 -12.14 -2.90 -0.55
CA ASN A 203 -12.84 -3.53 0.57
C ASN A 203 -12.39 -4.97 0.80
N LEU A 204 -12.03 -5.29 2.04
CA LEU A 204 -11.74 -6.64 2.52
C LEU A 204 -12.58 -6.92 3.75
N VAL A 205 -13.23 -8.08 3.79
CA VAL A 205 -13.87 -8.63 4.98
C VAL A 205 -13.14 -9.90 5.38
N VAL A 206 -12.73 -9.97 6.64
CA VAL A 206 -12.14 -11.15 7.26
C VAL A 206 -13.09 -11.67 8.33
N THR A 207 -13.55 -12.90 8.16
CA THR A 207 -14.45 -13.57 9.10
C THR A 207 -13.69 -14.67 9.82
N GLN A 208 -13.66 -14.64 11.15
CA GLN A 208 -13.10 -15.69 11.99
C GLN A 208 -14.24 -16.44 12.67
N GLN A 209 -14.29 -17.75 12.47
CA GLN A 209 -15.30 -18.61 13.06
C GLN A 209 -14.68 -19.42 14.19
N PHE A 210 -15.33 -19.45 15.34
CA PHE A 210 -14.94 -20.21 16.53
C PHE A 210 -16.14 -21.02 17.03
N ASP A 211 -15.90 -22.01 17.87
CA ASP A 211 -16.98 -22.84 18.44
C ASP A 211 -17.95 -22.04 19.36
N GLY A 212 -17.56 -20.83 19.79
CA GLY A 212 -18.34 -19.95 20.66
C GLY A 212 -18.74 -18.63 20.02
N GLY A 213 -18.78 -18.56 18.68
CA GLY A 213 -19.24 -17.40 17.93
C GLY A 213 -18.33 -16.96 16.79
N GLU A 214 -18.62 -15.80 16.23
CA GLU A 214 -17.96 -15.23 15.06
C GLU A 214 -17.34 -13.86 15.34
N THR A 215 -16.22 -13.56 14.68
CA THR A 215 -15.67 -12.21 14.60
C THR A 215 -15.56 -11.76 13.14
N GLU A 216 -16.19 -10.64 12.80
CA GLU A 216 -16.09 -10.01 11.49
C GLU A 216 -15.16 -8.79 11.57
N ILE A 217 -14.19 -8.71 10.66
CA ILE A 217 -13.25 -7.58 10.56
C ILE A 217 -13.33 -7.02 9.14
N SER A 218 -13.97 -5.86 9.01
CA SER A 218 -14.11 -5.15 7.74
C SER A 218 -13.05 -4.06 7.62
N PHE A 219 -12.30 -4.09 6.51
CA PHE A 219 -11.34 -3.07 6.12
C PHE A 219 -11.84 -2.35 4.87
N THR A 220 -12.00 -1.03 4.96
CA THR A 220 -12.47 -0.19 3.85
C THR A 220 -11.46 0.92 3.60
N LYS A 221 -11.04 1.09 2.35
CA LYS A 221 -10.20 2.22 1.95
C LYS A 221 -11.05 3.48 1.89
N GLU A 222 -10.52 4.57 2.43
CA GLU A 222 -11.10 5.90 2.36
C GLU A 222 -10.07 6.90 1.82
N GLU A 223 -10.49 8.10 1.48
CA GLU A 223 -9.66 9.13 0.85
C GLU A 223 -8.36 9.43 1.64
N LEU A 224 -8.44 9.44 2.98
CA LEU A 224 -7.34 9.82 3.87
C LEU A 224 -6.72 8.64 4.64
N GLY A 225 -7.07 7.39 4.32
CA GLY A 225 -6.59 6.23 5.05
C GLY A 225 -7.46 5.00 4.87
N SER A 226 -7.51 4.15 5.89
CA SER A 226 -8.41 2.99 5.89
C SER A 226 -9.17 2.90 7.21
N ARG A 227 -10.44 2.53 7.11
CA ARG A 227 -11.30 2.25 8.25
C ARG A 227 -11.30 0.75 8.52
N VAL A 228 -11.21 0.38 9.79
CA VAL A 228 -11.36 -0.98 10.29
C VAL A 228 -12.55 -1.03 11.23
N VAL A 229 -13.49 -1.91 10.96
CA VAL A 229 -14.62 -2.22 11.85
C VAL A 229 -14.50 -3.67 12.27
N THR A 230 -14.36 -3.91 13.57
CA THR A 230 -14.39 -5.25 14.15
C THR A 230 -15.71 -5.43 14.87
N LYS A 231 -16.43 -6.50 14.55
CA LYS A 231 -17.66 -6.91 15.24
C LYS A 231 -17.47 -8.30 15.81
N LEU A 232 -17.92 -8.49 17.04
CA LEU A 232 -17.94 -9.79 17.70
C LEU A 232 -19.40 -10.21 17.89
N PHE A 233 -19.68 -11.45 17.52
CA PHE A 233 -20.99 -12.10 17.59
C PHE A 233 -20.84 -13.37 18.45
N PRO A 234 -20.98 -13.29 19.78
CA PRO A 234 -20.98 -14.47 20.65
C PRO A 234 -22.22 -15.33 20.40
N ASP A 235 -22.06 -16.65 20.47
CA ASP A 235 -23.16 -17.63 20.41
C ASP A 235 -23.78 -17.92 21.79
#